data_AF-A0A485M488-F1
#
_entry.id   AF-A0A485M488-F1
#
_cell.length_a   1.000
_cell.length_b   1.000
_cell.length_c   1.000
_cell.angle_alpha   90.00
_cell.angle_beta   90.00
_cell.angle_gamma   90.00
#
_symmetry.space_group_name_H-M   'P 1'
#
loop_
_entity.id
_entity.type
_entity.pdbx_description
1 polymer ?
#
loop_
_entity_poly.entity_id
_entity_poly.type
_entity_poly.pdbx_seq_one_letter_code
_entity_poly.pdbx_strand_id
1 'polypeptide(L)'
;MLIEMHAHTSRHSECSRVDPIQLVERVRMKGLQGLVITEHEYLWSSSEIEELREKTGADESFVILAAQEVNTDIGHVLVYGADQSITGTHPLGELRKSYPHAALVWAHPLRKGRTPKISRLLSPDLDAIEIFNNNHTPRGNYHGLMLWHQYKFTAISGSDTHGIETAGTLPTLFDHPVRNMDELVDELKQGRCRPLYKEIPKTGSNALVEEISLGTKGGDESRQRIIVKRPKGNGRWKGLKNSSEVLRSIRDHGFATGPFRVPAVMDIDEEEQIIIEEGQRGKSLFDLLPRVGRDVGREYFKASALWLARLHTSGVRLDLVEKTIAREHHRFETYQRAFEESGSPWLGQARMLIGAVRDFEEELLEKNRHEFVLVHGDYHPKNIIIGQELMHDVGTLYVSVIDFGSVLAFHPAFDVGYFISQFQYQLRDYPAVIENYPAEDFVQAWLDATGRRDSPGFRRALALFRIRANLSIASYLIHLGMGESGNMEEIMTRSMALLSESGA
;
A
#
# COMPACT_ATOMS: atom_id res chain seq x y z
N MET A 1 -12.36 22.63 8.97
CA MET A 1 -11.02 23.20 9.23
C MET A 1 -10.06 22.07 9.60
N LEU A 2 -8.78 22.10 9.18
CA LEU A 2 -7.77 21.09 9.54
C LEU A 2 -6.78 21.64 10.57
N ILE A 3 -6.57 20.92 11.66
CA ILE A 3 -5.71 21.34 12.78
C ILE A 3 -4.76 20.21 13.17
N GLU A 4 -3.49 20.54 13.39
CA GLU A 4 -2.54 19.67 14.09
C GLU A 4 -2.85 19.71 15.58
N MET A 5 -3.19 18.56 16.17
CA MET A 5 -3.73 18.48 17.53
C MET A 5 -2.71 17.99 18.56
N HIS A 6 -1.58 17.43 18.12
CA HIS A 6 -0.58 16.85 19.02
C HIS A 6 0.83 17.10 18.48
N ALA A 7 1.52 18.07 19.05
CA ALA A 7 2.87 18.43 18.63
C ALA A 7 3.70 18.96 19.81
N HIS A 8 4.95 18.51 19.87
CA HIS A 8 5.92 18.91 20.88
C HIS A 8 7.02 19.75 20.24
N THR A 9 7.53 20.75 20.96
CA THR A 9 8.65 21.57 20.50
C THR A 9 9.88 21.35 21.37
N SER A 10 11.05 21.67 20.83
CA SER A 10 12.32 21.64 21.56
C SER A 10 12.42 22.68 22.66
N ARG A 11 11.48 23.64 22.74
CA ARG A 11 11.49 24.71 23.74
C ARG A 11 11.13 24.17 25.13
N HIS A 12 10.12 23.30 25.20
CA HIS A 12 9.55 22.82 26.47
C HIS A 12 9.39 21.31 26.58
N SER A 13 9.70 20.54 25.51
CA SER A 13 9.81 19.08 25.58
C SER A 13 11.22 18.62 25.18
N GLU A 14 12.00 18.12 26.14
CA GLU A 14 13.40 17.69 25.93
C GLU A 14 13.58 16.59 24.87
N CYS A 15 12.53 15.80 24.65
CA CYS A 15 12.49 14.72 23.67
C CYS A 15 12.24 15.21 22.23
N SER A 16 11.76 16.45 22.03
CA SER A 16 11.51 17.02 20.72
C SER A 16 12.71 17.79 20.21
N ARG A 17 12.97 17.70 18.90
CA ARG A 17 14.02 18.47 18.20
C ARG A 17 13.46 19.56 17.30
N VAL A 18 12.15 19.82 17.38
CA VAL A 18 11.45 20.72 16.46
C VAL A 18 11.42 22.12 17.03
N ASP A 19 12.04 23.07 16.34
CA ASP A 19 11.91 24.49 16.67
C ASP A 19 10.44 24.96 16.48
N PRO A 20 9.86 25.72 17.42
CA PRO A 20 8.48 26.17 17.33
C PRO A 20 8.13 26.95 16.04
N ILE A 21 9.05 27.77 15.52
CA ILE A 21 8.83 28.56 14.30
C ILE A 21 8.76 27.60 13.10
N GLN A 22 9.72 26.68 13.02
CA GLN A 22 9.74 25.65 11.98
C GLN A 22 8.49 24.77 12.02
N LEU A 23 7.98 24.45 13.21
CA LEU A 23 6.73 23.69 13.36
C LEU A 23 5.55 24.41 12.71
N VAL A 24 5.36 25.70 13.02
CA VAL A 24 4.28 26.52 12.44
C VAL A 24 4.41 26.59 10.91
N GLU A 25 5.61 26.88 10.40
CA GLU A 25 5.87 26.94 8.96
C GLU A 25 5.56 25.62 8.27
N ARG A 26 5.99 24.49 8.86
CA ARG A 26 5.75 23.15 8.30
C ARG A 26 4.29 22.78 8.28
N VAL A 27 3.54 23.07 9.35
CA VAL A 27 2.09 22.83 9.42
C VAL A 27 1.35 23.68 8.38
N ARG A 28 1.74 24.95 8.20
CA ARG A 28 1.20 25.82 7.14
C ARG A 28 1.52 25.29 5.74
N MET A 29 2.76 24.83 5.49
CA MET A 29 3.16 24.20 4.22
C MET A 29 2.38 22.91 3.91
N LYS A 30 1.90 22.20 4.94
CA LYS A 30 1.02 21.04 4.79
C LYS A 30 -0.44 21.43 4.46
N GLY A 31 -0.76 22.73 4.46
CA GLY A 31 -2.08 23.27 4.15
C GLY A 31 -3.06 23.16 5.31
N LEU A 32 -2.59 23.07 6.55
CA LEU A 32 -3.43 23.09 7.75
C LEU A 32 -3.75 24.54 8.14
N GLN A 33 -4.88 24.75 8.82
CA GLN A 33 -5.35 26.07 9.27
C GLN A 33 -5.07 26.33 10.75
N GLY A 34 -4.56 25.33 11.48
CA GLY A 34 -4.18 25.55 12.87
C GLY A 34 -3.22 24.50 13.42
N LEU A 35 -2.64 24.86 14.56
CA LEU A 35 -1.72 24.08 15.36
C LEU A 35 -2.07 24.27 16.84
N VAL A 36 -2.20 23.15 17.55
CA VAL A 36 -2.19 23.12 19.01
C VAL A 36 -0.84 22.55 19.47
N ILE A 37 -0.06 23.36 20.19
CA ILE A 37 1.17 22.90 20.84
C ILE A 37 0.77 22.19 22.14
N THR A 38 1.25 20.97 22.35
CA THR A 38 0.82 20.08 23.45
C THR A 38 2.04 19.52 24.19
N GLU A 39 2.82 20.38 24.84
CA GLU A 39 4.05 19.95 25.54
C GLU A 39 3.75 19.01 26.71
N HIS A 40 4.74 18.23 27.12
CA HIS A 40 4.61 17.39 28.31
C HIS A 40 4.51 18.27 29.56
N GLU A 41 3.38 18.19 30.27
CA GLU A 41 3.17 18.82 31.58
C GLU A 41 3.39 20.35 31.61
N TYR A 42 3.36 21.01 30.45
CA TYR A 42 3.59 22.44 30.31
C TYR A 42 2.57 23.09 29.38
N LEU A 43 1.86 24.09 29.91
CA LEU A 43 0.97 24.94 29.13
C LEU A 43 1.72 26.23 28.75
N TRP A 44 1.91 26.45 27.46
CA TRP A 44 2.48 27.71 26.97
C TRP A 44 1.63 28.90 27.41
N SER A 45 2.30 29.97 27.86
CA SER A 45 1.64 31.22 28.21
C SER A 45 1.11 31.96 26.97
N SER A 46 0.11 32.81 27.16
CA SER A 46 -0.42 33.66 26.08
C SER A 46 0.65 34.55 25.46
N SER A 47 1.63 35.01 26.25
CA SER A 47 2.77 35.80 25.76
C SER A 47 3.69 35.02 24.84
N GLU A 48 3.92 33.72 25.10
CA GLU A 48 4.76 32.89 24.24
C GLU A 48 4.09 32.56 22.92
N ILE A 49 2.75 32.35 22.94
CA ILE A 49 1.97 32.14 21.73
C ILE A 49 1.94 33.42 20.88
N GLU A 50 1.81 34.59 21.49
CA GLU A 50 1.88 35.86 20.77
C GLU A 50 3.28 36.10 20.19
N GLU A 51 4.34 35.86 20.97
CA GLU A 51 5.73 35.92 20.48
C GLU A 51 5.94 34.99 19.26
N LEU A 52 5.41 33.77 19.32
CA LEU A 52 5.51 32.81 18.22
C LEU A 52 4.72 33.29 16.99
N ARG A 53 3.53 33.85 17.19
CA ARG A 53 2.70 34.42 16.13
C ARG A 53 3.41 35.57 15.42
N GLU A 54 4.00 36.50 16.18
CA GLU A 54 4.79 37.62 15.66
C GLU A 54 5.99 37.13 14.84
N LYS A 55 6.77 36.19 15.38
CA LYS A 55 7.99 35.66 14.71
C LYS A 55 7.69 34.89 13.43
N THR A 56 6.56 34.19 13.38
CA THR A 56 6.16 33.37 12.22
C THR A 56 5.37 34.16 11.18
N GLY A 57 4.94 35.40 11.52
CA GLY A 57 4.04 36.20 10.69
C GLY A 57 2.71 35.50 10.40
N ALA A 58 2.23 34.67 11.34
CA ALA A 58 0.96 33.97 11.20
C ALA A 58 -0.20 34.96 11.40
N ASP A 59 -0.95 35.23 10.34
CA ASP A 59 -2.15 36.06 10.41
C ASP A 59 -3.33 35.33 11.09
N GLU A 60 -4.46 36.01 11.24
CA GLU A 60 -5.66 35.48 11.91
C GLU A 60 -6.28 34.25 11.20
N SER A 61 -5.90 33.95 9.95
CA SER A 61 -6.37 32.75 9.24
C SER A 61 -5.69 31.47 9.72
N PHE A 62 -4.57 31.58 10.44
CA PHE A 62 -3.87 30.45 11.05
C PHE A 62 -3.95 30.51 12.58
N VAL A 63 -4.54 29.48 13.18
CA VAL A 63 -4.84 29.44 14.60
C VAL A 63 -3.72 28.69 15.33
N ILE A 64 -3.04 29.39 16.25
CA ILE A 64 -2.02 28.82 17.14
C ILE A 64 -2.60 28.80 18.56
N LEU A 65 -2.71 27.61 19.14
CA LEU A 65 -3.22 27.39 20.49
C LEU A 65 -2.23 26.58 21.31
N ALA A 66 -2.41 26.60 22.64
CA ALA A 66 -1.60 25.85 23.59
C ALA A 66 -2.49 24.93 24.43
N ALA A 67 -2.09 23.67 24.54
CA ALA A 67 -2.61 22.69 25.47
C ALA A 67 -1.40 21.91 26.03
N GLN A 68 -1.65 20.80 26.72
CA GLN A 68 -0.58 20.02 27.33
C GLN A 68 -0.91 18.54 27.35
N GLU A 69 0.12 17.70 27.27
CA GLU A 69 0.03 16.26 27.48
C GLU A 69 0.36 15.93 28.94
N VAL A 70 -0.58 15.30 29.64
CA VAL A 70 -0.50 15.02 31.09
C VAL A 70 -0.40 13.52 31.34
N ASN A 71 0.44 13.14 32.31
CA ASN A 71 0.57 11.76 32.76
C ASN A 71 -0.63 11.35 33.63
N THR A 72 -1.23 10.19 33.34
CA THR A 72 -2.37 9.65 34.10
C THR A 72 -2.26 8.15 34.35
N ASP A 73 -3.19 7.59 35.14
CA ASP A 73 -3.29 6.14 35.40
C ASP A 73 -3.59 5.31 34.14
N ILE A 74 -4.04 5.93 33.05
CA ILE A 74 -4.33 5.27 31.76
C ILE A 74 -3.28 5.54 30.68
N GLY A 75 -2.19 6.21 31.04
CA GLY A 75 -1.20 6.72 30.09
C GLY A 75 -1.36 8.22 29.90
N HIS A 76 -1.09 8.72 28.70
CA HIS A 76 -1.08 10.15 28.45
C HIS A 76 -2.46 10.68 28.05
N VAL A 77 -2.83 11.85 28.54
CA VAL A 77 -4.08 12.54 28.20
C VAL A 77 -3.75 13.96 27.75
N LEU A 78 -4.24 14.35 26.58
CA LEU A 78 -4.18 15.73 26.10
C LEU A 78 -5.28 16.52 26.79
N VAL A 79 -4.90 17.63 27.42
CA VAL A 79 -5.80 18.51 28.18
C VAL A 79 -5.91 19.84 27.46
N TYR A 80 -7.03 20.03 26.76
CA TYR A 80 -7.33 21.29 26.06
C TYR A 80 -8.23 22.16 26.93
N GLY A 81 -7.81 23.40 27.21
CA GLY A 81 -8.58 24.34 28.03
C GLY A 81 -8.30 24.29 29.53
N ALA A 82 -7.15 23.76 29.96
CA ALA A 82 -6.65 24.01 31.31
C ALA A 82 -6.15 25.45 31.45
N ASP A 83 -6.21 25.99 32.66
CA ASP A 83 -5.80 27.36 33.00
C ASP A 83 -4.35 27.46 33.53
N GLN A 84 -3.71 26.32 33.80
CA GLN A 84 -2.33 26.24 34.30
C GLN A 84 -1.65 24.93 33.86
N SER A 85 -0.32 24.89 33.96
CA SER A 85 0.47 23.67 33.76
C SER A 85 0.14 22.61 34.83
N ILE A 86 -0.01 21.36 34.40
CA ILE A 86 -0.38 20.21 35.23
C ILE A 86 0.81 19.26 35.25
N THR A 87 1.49 19.19 36.39
CA THR A 87 2.69 18.36 36.55
C THR A 87 2.41 17.09 37.35
N GLY A 88 3.18 16.04 37.07
CA GLY A 88 3.05 14.76 37.74
C GLY A 88 1.89 13.90 37.22
N THR A 89 1.71 12.74 37.86
CA THR A 89 0.72 11.74 37.43
C THR A 89 -0.58 11.86 38.21
N HIS A 90 -1.71 11.97 37.50
CA HIS A 90 -3.05 12.13 38.09
C HIS A 90 -4.00 11.00 37.67
N PRO A 91 -4.85 10.46 38.57
CA PRO A 91 -5.94 9.59 38.14
C PRO A 91 -6.89 10.34 37.19
N LEU A 92 -7.33 9.70 36.09
CA LEU A 92 -8.19 10.34 35.07
C LEU A 92 -9.44 11.00 35.68
N GLY A 93 -10.11 10.32 36.60
CA GLY A 93 -11.32 10.85 37.23
C GLY A 93 -11.06 12.06 38.14
N GLU A 94 -9.86 12.17 38.72
CA GLU A 94 -9.46 13.36 39.48
C GLU A 94 -9.12 14.52 38.53
N LEU A 95 -8.41 14.22 37.44
CA LEU A 95 -8.12 15.18 36.39
C LEU A 95 -9.42 15.78 35.81
N ARG A 96 -10.41 14.94 35.51
CA ARG A 96 -11.74 15.39 35.04
C ARG A 96 -12.47 16.28 36.06
N LYS A 97 -12.40 15.95 37.35
CA LYS A 97 -13.02 16.77 38.41
C LYS A 97 -12.36 18.12 38.56
N SER A 98 -11.03 18.19 38.44
CA SER A 98 -10.27 19.43 38.53
C SER A 98 -10.48 20.33 37.31
N TYR A 99 -10.67 19.74 36.12
CA TYR A 99 -10.84 20.45 34.86
C TYR A 99 -12.14 20.04 34.13
N PRO A 100 -13.33 20.34 34.69
CA PRO A 100 -14.60 19.92 34.11
C PRO A 100 -14.88 20.61 32.77
N HIS A 101 -14.39 21.84 32.61
CA HIS A 101 -14.55 22.63 31.38
C HIS A 101 -13.60 22.21 30.28
N ALA A 102 -12.40 21.68 30.59
CA ALA A 102 -11.44 21.22 29.61
C ALA A 102 -11.95 20.02 28.80
N ALA A 103 -11.45 19.87 27.57
CA ALA A 103 -11.58 18.64 26.82
C ALA A 103 -10.42 17.69 27.14
N LEU A 104 -10.71 16.47 27.58
CA LEU A 104 -9.71 15.45 27.86
C LEU A 104 -9.72 14.41 26.74
N VAL A 105 -8.57 14.22 26.10
CA VAL A 105 -8.41 13.29 24.99
C VAL A 105 -7.37 12.25 25.32
N TRP A 106 -7.71 10.96 25.19
CA TRP A 106 -6.75 9.90 25.44
C TRP A 106 -5.73 9.84 24.31
N ALA A 107 -4.48 10.16 24.62
CA ALA A 107 -3.39 10.23 23.66
C ALA A 107 -2.86 8.83 23.35
N HIS A 108 -2.68 8.55 22.05
CA HIS A 108 -2.08 7.35 21.49
C HIS A 108 -2.30 6.03 22.25
N PRO A 109 -3.55 5.64 22.56
CA PRO A 109 -3.83 4.44 23.37
C PRO A 109 -3.43 3.13 22.69
N LEU A 110 -3.21 3.15 21.37
CA LEU A 110 -2.80 1.99 20.57
C LEU A 110 -1.28 1.93 20.35
N ARG A 111 -0.52 2.86 20.94
CA ARG A 111 0.95 2.92 20.84
C ARG A 111 1.59 1.61 21.29
N LYS A 112 2.66 1.21 20.60
CA LYS A 112 3.39 -0.05 20.85
C LYS A 112 2.50 -1.30 20.78
N GLY A 113 1.46 -1.28 19.94
CA GLY A 113 0.58 -2.44 19.71
C GLY A 113 -0.34 -2.77 20.88
N ARG A 114 -0.61 -1.80 21.77
CA ARG A 114 -1.55 -1.96 22.87
C ARG A 114 -2.98 -2.10 22.33
N THR A 115 -3.76 -2.97 22.96
CA THR A 115 -5.21 -3.08 22.75
C THR A 115 -5.93 -2.42 23.91
N PRO A 116 -6.52 -1.22 23.73
CA PRO A 116 -7.24 -0.54 24.79
C PRO A 116 -8.49 -1.33 25.19
N LYS A 117 -8.83 -1.32 26.48
CA LYS A 117 -10.11 -1.88 26.95
C LYS A 117 -11.25 -1.01 26.43
N ILE A 118 -12.30 -1.64 25.90
CA ILE A 118 -13.48 -0.93 25.39
C ILE A 118 -14.11 -0.02 26.45
N SER A 119 -14.17 -0.49 27.71
CA SER A 119 -14.68 0.32 28.82
C SER A 119 -13.88 1.59 29.09
N ARG A 120 -12.59 1.64 28.73
CA ARG A 120 -11.77 2.87 28.82
C ARG A 120 -11.99 3.78 27.62
N LEU A 121 -12.18 3.24 26.41
CA LEU A 121 -12.52 4.03 25.21
C LEU A 121 -13.87 4.75 25.35
N LEU A 122 -14.80 4.15 26.08
CA LEU A 122 -16.14 4.69 26.34
C LEU A 122 -16.25 5.37 27.72
N SER A 123 -15.12 5.72 28.33
CA SER A 123 -15.13 6.39 29.62
C SER A 123 -15.82 7.75 29.51
N PRO A 124 -16.76 8.09 30.40
CA PRO A 124 -17.39 9.42 30.42
C PRO A 124 -16.43 10.53 30.85
N ASP A 125 -15.27 10.16 31.39
CA ASP A 125 -14.22 11.13 31.77
C ASP A 125 -13.36 11.55 30.58
N LEU A 126 -13.59 11.01 29.37
CA LEU A 126 -12.90 11.37 28.14
C LEU A 126 -13.90 11.98 27.14
N ASP A 127 -13.46 13.01 26.42
CA ASP A 127 -14.26 13.66 25.38
C ASP A 127 -13.91 13.14 23.97
N ALA A 128 -12.68 12.67 23.77
CA ALA A 128 -12.25 12.04 22.52
C ALA A 128 -11.08 11.05 22.72
N ILE A 129 -10.75 10.33 21.65
CA ILE A 129 -9.65 9.36 21.58
C ILE A 129 -8.77 9.65 20.35
N GLU A 130 -7.44 9.71 20.53
CA GLU A 130 -6.50 9.85 19.41
C GLU A 130 -6.23 8.49 18.73
N ILE A 131 -6.90 8.22 17.61
CA ILE A 131 -6.82 6.90 16.96
C ILE A 131 -5.76 6.81 15.87
N PHE A 132 -5.38 7.94 15.26
CA PHE A 132 -4.25 7.99 14.34
C PHE A 132 -3.12 8.84 14.91
N ASN A 133 -1.93 8.24 14.95
CA ASN A 133 -0.72 8.84 15.47
C ASN A 133 0.51 8.25 14.75
N ASN A 134 1.59 9.01 14.55
CA ASN A 134 2.79 8.52 13.87
C ASN A 134 3.58 7.50 14.71
N ASN A 135 3.42 7.52 16.03
CA ASN A 135 4.00 6.57 16.98
C ASN A 135 3.15 5.30 17.13
N HIS A 136 1.98 5.22 16.49
CA HIS A 136 1.26 3.96 16.33
C HIS A 136 1.89 3.09 15.25
N THR A 137 1.77 1.78 15.40
CA THR A 137 2.00 0.89 14.26
C THR A 137 0.87 1.08 13.25
N PRO A 138 1.09 0.80 11.96
CA PRO A 138 0.01 0.77 10.96
C PRO A 138 -1.18 -0.10 11.38
N ARG A 139 -0.90 -1.25 12.03
CA ARG A 139 -1.91 -2.09 12.68
C ARG A 139 -2.67 -1.32 13.75
N GLY A 140 -1.99 -0.60 14.64
CA GLY A 140 -2.60 0.22 15.68
C GLY A 140 -3.54 1.28 15.10
N ASN A 141 -3.11 1.99 14.06
CA ASN A 141 -3.96 2.97 13.37
C ASN A 141 -5.20 2.30 12.75
N TYR A 142 -5.02 1.19 12.03
CA TYR A 142 -6.15 0.43 11.48
C TYR A 142 -7.11 -0.09 12.55
N HIS A 143 -6.59 -0.65 13.64
CA HIS A 143 -7.39 -1.13 14.77
C HIS A 143 -8.17 0.02 15.41
N GLY A 144 -7.55 1.19 15.58
CA GLY A 144 -8.23 2.41 16.04
C GLY A 144 -9.41 2.80 15.14
N LEU A 145 -9.24 2.71 13.81
CA LEU A 145 -10.33 2.94 12.84
C LEU A 145 -11.48 1.94 13.01
N MET A 146 -11.17 0.65 13.19
CA MET A 146 -12.19 -0.39 13.37
C MET A 146 -12.97 -0.21 14.68
N LEU A 147 -12.26 0.09 15.77
CA LEU A 147 -12.89 0.41 17.06
C LEU A 147 -13.80 1.65 16.94
N TRP A 148 -13.34 2.68 16.23
CA TRP A 148 -14.16 3.87 16.01
C TRP A 148 -15.38 3.57 15.15
N HIS A 149 -15.25 2.76 14.09
CA HIS A 149 -16.37 2.31 13.28
C HIS A 149 -17.41 1.52 14.08
N GLN A 150 -16.97 0.69 15.02
CA GLN A 150 -17.83 -0.16 15.83
C GLN A 150 -18.52 0.61 16.97
N TYR A 151 -17.77 1.40 17.73
CA TYR A 151 -18.23 1.99 18.99
C TYR A 151 -18.61 3.47 18.90
N LYS A 152 -18.28 4.14 17.78
CA LYS A 152 -18.74 5.51 17.45
C LYS A 152 -18.42 6.59 18.50
N PHE A 153 -17.35 6.43 19.28
CA PHE A 153 -16.83 7.50 20.16
C PHE A 153 -16.28 8.67 19.32
N THR A 154 -16.06 9.84 19.93
CA THR A 154 -15.38 10.95 19.26
C THR A 154 -13.92 10.60 19.04
N ALA A 155 -13.47 10.62 17.78
CA ALA A 155 -12.10 10.31 17.42
C ALA A 155 -11.37 11.55 16.90
N ILE A 156 -10.09 11.65 17.21
CA ILE A 156 -9.17 12.63 16.64
C ILE A 156 -7.89 11.94 16.14
N SER A 157 -7.05 12.72 15.48
CA SER A 157 -5.68 12.37 15.18
C SER A 157 -4.74 13.51 15.49
N GLY A 158 -3.51 13.15 15.83
CA GLY A 158 -2.42 14.07 16.07
C GLY A 158 -1.11 13.44 15.63
N SER A 159 -0.19 14.26 15.15
CA SER A 159 1.07 13.72 14.65
C SER A 159 2.01 13.24 15.76
N ASP A 160 1.83 13.73 17.00
CA ASP A 160 2.73 13.49 18.15
C ASP A 160 4.18 13.74 17.73
N THR A 161 4.36 14.96 17.22
CA THR A 161 5.55 15.36 16.51
C THR A 161 6.69 15.64 17.47
N HIS A 162 7.79 14.88 17.31
CA HIS A 162 9.10 15.14 17.90
C HIS A 162 10.19 15.46 16.86
N GLY A 163 9.87 15.32 15.57
CA GLY A 163 10.75 15.58 14.43
C GLY A 163 10.00 16.28 13.30
N ILE A 164 10.65 17.20 12.59
CA ILE A 164 10.01 18.09 11.60
C ILE A 164 9.34 17.34 10.44
N GLU A 165 9.80 16.13 10.15
CA GLU A 165 9.28 15.25 9.11
C GLU A 165 7.84 14.78 9.38
N THR A 166 7.44 14.66 10.65
CA THR A 166 6.10 14.18 11.05
C THR A 166 5.09 15.31 11.29
N ALA A 167 5.55 16.56 11.37
CA ALA A 167 4.70 17.71 11.61
C ALA A 167 3.57 17.85 10.58
N GLY A 168 2.32 17.93 11.04
CA GLY A 168 1.15 18.18 10.21
C GLY A 168 0.77 17.02 9.29
N THR A 169 1.26 15.80 9.54
CA THR A 169 0.93 14.62 8.72
C THR A 169 -0.42 14.01 9.07
N LEU A 170 -0.89 14.10 10.31
CA LEU A 170 -2.14 13.48 10.79
C LEU A 170 -3.13 14.48 11.41
N PRO A 171 -3.63 15.47 10.65
CA PRO A 171 -4.55 16.46 11.20
C PRO A 171 -5.94 15.92 11.51
N THR A 172 -6.58 16.58 12.47
CA THR A 172 -8.00 16.44 12.75
C THR A 172 -8.81 17.42 11.90
N LEU A 173 -9.91 16.92 11.33
CA LEU A 173 -10.90 17.69 10.59
C LEU A 173 -12.05 18.11 11.52
N PHE A 174 -12.25 19.41 11.64
CA PHE A 174 -13.35 20.04 12.37
C PHE A 174 -14.47 20.47 11.41
N ASP A 175 -15.73 20.31 11.84
CA ASP A 175 -16.92 20.66 11.07
C ASP A 175 -17.08 22.18 10.93
N HIS A 176 -16.70 22.94 11.97
CA HIS A 176 -16.73 24.41 11.99
C HIS A 176 -15.32 25.03 12.09
N PRO A 177 -15.16 26.32 11.73
CA PRO A 177 -13.96 27.07 12.06
C PRO A 177 -13.79 27.20 13.58
N VAL A 178 -12.57 26.97 14.07
CA VAL A 178 -12.16 27.12 15.47
C VAL A 178 -11.20 28.30 15.55
N ARG A 179 -11.44 29.27 16.43
CA ARG A 179 -10.62 30.49 16.57
C ARG A 179 -9.88 30.60 17.89
N ASN A 180 -10.39 29.96 18.93
CA ASN A 180 -9.87 30.02 20.29
C ASN A 180 -10.05 28.66 20.99
N MET A 181 -9.52 28.56 22.22
CA MET A 181 -9.55 27.32 22.99
C MET A 181 -10.97 26.88 23.37
N ASP A 182 -11.86 27.81 23.70
CA ASP A 182 -13.23 27.46 24.10
C ASP A 182 -14.00 26.84 22.93
N GLU A 183 -13.89 27.42 21.73
CA GLU A 183 -14.46 26.86 20.49
C GLU A 183 -13.88 25.46 20.18
N LEU A 184 -12.56 25.26 20.39
CA LEU A 184 -11.92 23.96 20.18
C LEU A 184 -12.48 22.90 21.15
N VAL A 185 -12.58 23.25 22.43
CA VAL A 185 -13.11 22.39 23.50
C VAL A 185 -14.57 22.03 23.20
N ASP A 186 -15.37 22.99 22.77
CA ASP A 186 -16.77 22.76 22.43
C ASP A 186 -16.91 21.80 21.23
N GLU A 187 -16.11 21.95 20.17
CA GLU A 187 -16.15 21.02 19.03
C GLU A 187 -15.75 19.59 19.44
N LEU A 188 -14.74 19.42 20.28
CA LEU A 188 -14.30 18.12 20.81
C LEU A 188 -15.41 17.46 21.64
N LYS A 189 -15.96 18.19 22.62
CA LYS A 189 -17.02 17.68 23.52
C LYS A 189 -18.30 17.31 22.79
N GLN A 190 -18.59 17.99 21.70
CA GLN A 190 -19.79 17.76 20.89
C GLN A 190 -19.56 16.72 19.78
N GLY A 191 -18.35 16.16 19.67
CA GLY A 191 -18.01 15.16 18.66
C GLY A 191 -18.03 15.70 17.22
N ARG A 192 -17.83 17.01 17.03
CA ARG A 192 -17.87 17.70 15.72
C ARG A 192 -16.51 17.75 15.04
N CYS A 193 -15.74 16.68 15.23
CA CYS A 193 -14.43 16.51 14.67
C CYS A 193 -14.19 15.04 14.33
N ARG A 194 -13.23 14.79 13.45
CA ARG A 194 -12.84 13.45 13.03
C ARG A 194 -11.43 13.42 12.47
N PRO A 195 -10.72 12.29 12.53
CA PRO A 195 -9.44 12.14 11.85
C PRO A 195 -9.60 12.32 10.33
N LEU A 196 -8.62 12.92 9.66
CA LEU A 196 -8.65 13.01 8.20
C LEU A 196 -8.11 11.71 7.57
N TYR A 197 -8.97 10.97 6.89
CA TYR A 197 -8.58 9.76 6.15
C TYR A 197 -9.42 9.55 4.89
N LYS A 198 -8.98 8.62 4.04
CA LYS A 198 -9.76 8.08 2.93
C LYS A 198 -9.75 6.57 3.02
N GLU A 199 -10.90 5.97 2.74
CA GLU A 199 -11.09 4.52 2.72
C GLU A 199 -11.72 4.16 1.38
N ILE A 200 -11.01 3.35 0.60
CA ILE A 200 -11.39 3.01 -0.77
C ILE A 200 -11.46 1.48 -0.87
N PRO A 201 -12.67 0.90 -0.98
CA PRO A 201 -12.80 -0.51 -1.27
C PRO A 201 -12.38 -0.77 -2.73
N LYS A 202 -11.58 -1.81 -2.90
CA LYS A 202 -11.11 -2.34 -4.18
C LYS A 202 -11.44 -3.82 -4.27
N THR A 203 -11.78 -4.25 -5.47
CA THR A 203 -12.07 -5.66 -5.74
C THR A 203 -10.79 -6.34 -6.24
N GLY A 204 -10.18 -7.19 -5.42
CA GLY A 204 -9.13 -8.11 -5.88
C GLY A 204 -9.73 -9.40 -6.42
N SER A 205 -8.96 -10.20 -7.17
CA SER A 205 -9.44 -11.45 -7.77
C SER A 205 -9.91 -12.45 -6.69
N ASN A 206 -9.11 -12.62 -5.63
CA ASN A 206 -9.33 -13.60 -4.56
C ASN A 206 -9.57 -12.99 -3.17
N ALA A 207 -9.40 -11.67 -3.04
CA ALA A 207 -9.55 -10.93 -1.79
C ALA A 207 -10.38 -9.67 -1.98
N LEU A 208 -11.11 -9.27 -0.95
CA LEU A 208 -11.57 -7.89 -0.79
C LEU A 208 -10.36 -7.09 -0.30
N VAL A 209 -10.11 -5.96 -0.96
CA VAL A 209 -8.95 -5.12 -0.66
C VAL A 209 -9.45 -3.74 -0.27
N GLU A 210 -9.03 -3.22 0.87
CA GLU A 210 -9.36 -1.86 1.30
C GLU A 210 -8.07 -1.05 1.35
N GLU A 211 -8.04 0.08 0.65
CA GLU A 211 -6.94 1.04 0.76
C GLU A 211 -7.35 2.17 1.70
N ILE A 212 -6.59 2.32 2.78
CA ILE A 212 -6.77 3.37 3.78
C ILE A 212 -5.60 4.33 3.68
N SER A 213 -5.90 5.59 3.35
CA SER A 213 -4.92 6.67 3.32
C SER A 213 -5.15 7.62 4.49
N LEU A 214 -4.15 7.77 5.36
CA LEU A 214 -4.23 8.65 6.52
C LEU A 214 -3.60 10.02 6.21
N GLY A 215 -4.19 11.09 6.75
CA GLY A 215 -3.61 12.42 6.73
C GLY A 215 -3.83 13.24 5.46
N THR A 216 -3.16 14.40 5.38
CA THR A 216 -3.17 15.29 4.21
C THR A 216 -2.08 14.91 3.21
N LYS A 217 -2.24 15.36 1.95
CA LYS A 217 -1.19 15.11 0.94
C LYS A 217 -0.02 16.05 1.20
N GLY A 218 -0.28 17.25 1.71
CA GLY A 218 0.72 18.32 1.79
C GLY A 218 1.30 18.67 0.42
N GLY A 219 2.32 19.54 0.42
CA GLY A 219 3.12 19.82 -0.78
C GLY A 219 4.09 18.70 -1.17
N ASP A 220 4.33 17.72 -0.30
CA ASP A 220 5.28 16.61 -0.50
C ASP A 220 4.59 15.26 -0.84
N GLU A 221 3.27 15.26 -1.04
CA GLU A 221 2.40 14.10 -1.27
C GLU A 221 2.62 12.89 -0.32
N SER A 222 3.16 13.12 0.87
CA SER A 222 3.44 12.05 1.83
C SER A 222 2.21 11.70 2.66
N ARG A 223 1.58 10.56 2.36
CA ARG A 223 0.55 9.93 3.20
C ARG A 223 0.96 8.53 3.59
N GLN A 224 0.56 8.11 4.77
CA GLN A 224 0.58 6.70 5.14
C GLN A 224 -0.55 6.00 4.38
N ARG A 225 -0.24 4.89 3.71
CA ARG A 225 -1.20 4.05 3.02
C ARG A 225 -1.16 2.64 3.61
N ILE A 226 -2.32 2.14 3.97
CA ILE A 226 -2.51 0.80 4.52
C ILE A 226 -3.39 0.04 3.55
N ILE A 227 -2.97 -1.16 3.19
CA ILE A 227 -3.74 -2.08 2.35
C ILE A 227 -4.20 -3.21 3.25
N VAL A 228 -5.52 -3.36 3.38
CA VAL A 228 -6.11 -4.46 4.15
C VAL A 228 -6.69 -5.46 3.17
N LYS A 229 -6.33 -6.73 3.31
CA LYS A 229 -6.82 -7.82 2.46
C LYS A 229 -7.63 -8.81 3.30
N ARG A 230 -8.84 -9.11 2.85
CA ARG A 230 -9.72 -10.14 3.42
C ARG A 230 -10.04 -11.21 2.38
N PRO A 231 -10.09 -12.50 2.74
CA PRO A 231 -10.40 -13.57 1.77
C PRO A 231 -11.83 -13.45 1.23
N LYS A 232 -12.03 -13.70 -0.08
CA LYS A 232 -13.37 -13.84 -0.66
C LYS A 232 -13.93 -15.24 -0.39
N GLY A 233 -14.59 -15.42 0.74
CA GLY A 233 -15.30 -16.64 1.10
C GLY A 233 -14.48 -17.68 1.87
N ASN A 234 -15.17 -18.70 2.36
CA ASN A 234 -14.64 -19.69 3.29
C ASN A 234 -13.50 -20.51 2.66
N GLY A 235 -12.42 -20.74 3.43
CA GLY A 235 -11.30 -21.60 3.03
C GLY A 235 -10.18 -20.93 2.23
N ARG A 236 -10.32 -19.66 1.82
CA ARG A 236 -9.27 -18.92 1.10
C ARG A 236 -8.23 -18.25 2.00
N TRP A 237 -8.47 -18.19 3.31
CA TRP A 237 -7.54 -17.62 4.30
C TRP A 237 -6.15 -18.26 4.24
N LYS A 238 -6.07 -19.60 4.19
CA LYS A 238 -4.78 -20.32 4.15
C LYS A 238 -3.94 -19.92 2.93
N GLY A 239 -4.58 -19.72 1.77
CA GLY A 239 -3.89 -19.26 0.56
C GLY A 239 -3.35 -17.84 0.71
N LEU A 240 -4.19 -16.92 1.20
CA LEU A 240 -3.82 -15.52 1.42
C LEU A 240 -2.72 -15.36 2.48
N LYS A 241 -2.79 -16.12 3.57
CA LYS A 241 -1.75 -16.16 4.60
C LYS A 241 -0.42 -16.65 4.02
N ASN A 242 -0.42 -17.79 3.31
CA ASN A 242 0.79 -18.31 2.68
C ASN A 242 1.42 -17.32 1.71
N SER A 243 0.64 -16.65 0.85
CA SER A 243 1.20 -15.64 -0.08
C SER A 243 1.84 -14.46 0.66
N SER A 244 1.29 -14.10 1.83
CA SER A 244 1.82 -13.01 2.67
C SER A 244 3.12 -13.42 3.38
N GLU A 245 3.23 -14.67 3.83
CA GLU A 245 4.47 -15.23 4.39
C GLU A 245 5.57 -15.30 3.32
N VAL A 246 5.21 -15.69 2.09
CA VAL A 246 6.14 -15.65 0.95
C VAL A 246 6.59 -14.22 0.67
N LEU A 247 5.69 -13.24 0.71
CA LEU A 247 6.02 -11.83 0.54
C LEU A 247 7.02 -11.33 1.59
N ARG A 248 6.86 -11.73 2.86
CA ARG A 248 7.84 -11.46 3.93
C ARG A 248 9.21 -12.04 3.58
N SER A 249 9.24 -13.31 3.17
CA SER A 249 10.49 -13.97 2.79
C SER A 249 11.19 -13.24 1.63
N ILE A 250 10.47 -12.88 0.57
CA ILE A 250 11.03 -12.11 -0.57
C ILE A 250 11.60 -10.77 -0.07
N ARG A 251 10.87 -10.09 0.81
CA ARG A 251 11.29 -8.80 1.38
C ARG A 251 12.63 -8.92 2.11
N ASP A 252 12.77 -9.96 2.93
CA ASP A 252 13.99 -10.23 3.71
C ASP A 252 15.19 -10.60 2.80
N HIS A 253 14.93 -11.07 1.58
CA HIS A 253 15.96 -11.37 0.56
C HIS A 253 16.26 -10.16 -0.35
N GLY A 254 16.35 -8.97 0.25
CA GLY A 254 16.86 -7.76 -0.42
C GLY A 254 15.83 -6.89 -1.13
N PHE A 255 14.53 -7.18 -0.98
CA PHE A 255 13.44 -6.33 -1.49
C PHE A 255 12.86 -5.38 -0.43
N ALA A 256 13.55 -5.25 0.71
CA ALA A 256 13.16 -4.36 1.80
C ALA A 256 13.29 -2.86 1.45
N THR A 257 14.37 -2.51 0.75
CA THR A 257 14.80 -1.14 0.47
C THR A 257 15.52 -1.07 -0.88
N GLY A 258 15.97 0.11 -1.29
CA GLY A 258 16.71 0.30 -2.54
C GLY A 258 15.80 0.44 -3.77
N PRO A 259 16.31 0.25 -4.99
CA PRO A 259 15.54 0.52 -6.21
C PRO A 259 14.49 -0.56 -6.54
N PHE A 260 14.56 -1.74 -5.92
CA PHE A 260 13.62 -2.85 -6.17
C PHE A 260 13.02 -3.34 -4.86
N ARG A 261 11.70 -3.23 -4.73
CA ARG A 261 10.98 -3.42 -3.46
C ARG A 261 9.78 -4.34 -3.59
N VAL A 262 9.28 -4.74 -2.43
CA VAL A 262 7.95 -5.32 -2.24
C VAL A 262 7.28 -4.68 -1.01
N PRO A 263 5.94 -4.69 -0.93
CA PRO A 263 5.24 -4.23 0.27
C PRO A 263 5.68 -4.93 1.55
N ALA A 264 5.78 -4.18 2.65
CA ALA A 264 5.88 -4.78 3.97
C ALA A 264 4.54 -5.41 4.40
N VAL A 265 4.56 -6.66 4.83
CA VAL A 265 3.42 -7.30 5.51
C VAL A 265 3.47 -6.92 6.99
N MET A 266 2.73 -5.87 7.33
CA MET A 266 2.75 -5.24 8.65
C MET A 266 2.07 -6.12 9.70
N ASP A 267 1.03 -6.85 9.33
CA ASP A 267 0.34 -7.76 10.23
C ASP A 267 -0.40 -8.90 9.52
N ILE A 268 -0.58 -10.01 10.25
CA ILE A 268 -1.40 -11.16 9.85
C ILE A 268 -2.28 -11.47 11.06
N ASP A 269 -3.56 -11.12 10.97
CA ASP A 269 -4.54 -11.35 12.04
C ASP A 269 -5.31 -12.63 11.73
N GLU A 270 -5.08 -13.67 12.53
CA GLU A 270 -5.74 -14.97 12.36
C GLU A 270 -7.19 -14.99 12.85
N GLU A 271 -7.52 -14.16 13.84
CA GLU A 271 -8.85 -14.10 14.44
C GLU A 271 -9.83 -13.46 13.47
N GLU A 272 -9.44 -12.31 12.91
CA GLU A 272 -10.25 -11.56 11.94
C GLU A 272 -10.02 -12.00 10.47
N GLN A 273 -9.08 -12.92 10.25
CA GLN A 273 -8.65 -13.39 8.92
C GLN A 273 -8.31 -12.25 7.96
N ILE A 274 -7.45 -11.32 8.42
CA ILE A 274 -7.01 -10.17 7.62
C ILE A 274 -5.49 -10.09 7.50
N ILE A 275 -5.03 -9.58 6.36
CA ILE A 275 -3.63 -9.21 6.15
C ILE A 275 -3.55 -7.70 6.03
N ILE A 276 -2.59 -7.09 6.73
CA ILE A 276 -2.33 -5.66 6.64
C ILE A 276 -0.97 -5.45 5.99
N GLU A 277 -0.95 -4.80 4.83
CA GLU A 277 0.25 -4.52 4.02
C GLU A 277 0.48 -3.01 3.86
N GLU A 278 1.72 -2.63 3.65
CA GLU A 278 2.11 -1.26 3.32
C GLU A 278 1.64 -0.89 1.90
N GLY A 279 0.85 0.18 1.79
CA GLY A 279 0.46 0.72 0.50
C GLY A 279 1.62 1.41 -0.20
N GLN A 280 1.87 1.02 -1.45
CA GLN A 280 2.99 1.54 -2.23
C GLN A 280 2.68 2.93 -2.80
N ARG A 281 3.65 3.85 -2.72
CA ARG A 281 3.56 5.15 -3.39
C ARG A 281 3.96 5.01 -4.85
N GLY A 282 3.41 5.88 -5.70
CA GLY A 282 3.64 5.85 -7.14
C GLY A 282 2.40 5.50 -7.95
N LYS A 283 2.62 5.22 -9.23
CA LYS A 283 1.61 4.80 -10.21
C LYS A 283 2.03 3.48 -10.84
N SER A 284 1.06 2.72 -11.36
CA SER A 284 1.38 1.50 -12.09
C SER A 284 2.16 1.81 -13.37
N LEU A 285 2.99 0.87 -13.82
CA LEU A 285 3.69 0.97 -15.11
C LEU A 285 2.68 1.19 -16.25
N PHE A 286 1.54 0.52 -16.18
CA PHE A 286 0.41 0.70 -17.10
C PHE A 286 -0.07 2.16 -17.18
N ASP A 287 -0.23 2.83 -16.03
CA ASP A 287 -0.72 4.21 -15.98
C ASP A 287 0.33 5.24 -16.41
N LEU A 288 1.62 4.87 -16.37
CA LEU A 288 2.74 5.77 -16.61
C LEU A 288 3.19 5.76 -18.07
N LEU A 289 3.36 4.59 -18.69
CA LEU A 289 3.95 4.50 -20.03
C LEU A 289 3.21 5.32 -21.10
N PRO A 290 1.87 5.46 -21.09
CA PRO A 290 1.17 6.34 -22.03
C PRO A 290 1.36 7.85 -21.77
N ARG A 291 1.92 8.25 -20.63
CA ARG A 291 1.92 9.63 -20.13
C ARG A 291 3.31 10.25 -20.00
N VAL A 292 4.36 9.44 -19.98
CA VAL A 292 5.74 9.90 -19.78
C VAL A 292 6.48 10.00 -21.11
N GLY A 293 7.56 10.79 -21.14
CA GLY A 293 8.44 10.85 -22.31
C GLY A 293 9.05 9.48 -22.61
N ARG A 294 9.32 9.21 -23.90
CA ARG A 294 9.77 7.91 -24.39
C ARG A 294 10.99 7.37 -23.62
N ASP A 295 12.02 8.20 -23.43
CA ASP A 295 13.27 7.78 -22.77
C ASP A 295 13.05 7.43 -21.30
N VAL A 296 12.26 8.24 -20.58
CA VAL A 296 11.87 7.95 -19.19
C VAL A 296 11.07 6.65 -19.10
N GLY A 297 10.13 6.44 -20.04
CA GLY A 297 9.37 5.19 -20.10
C GLY A 297 10.25 3.97 -20.40
N ARG A 298 11.32 4.13 -21.21
CA ARG A 298 12.29 3.05 -21.49
C ARG A 298 13.02 2.65 -20.22
N GLU A 299 13.41 3.62 -19.39
CA GLU A 299 14.01 3.34 -18.09
C GLU A 299 13.04 2.60 -17.15
N TYR A 300 11.76 2.98 -17.11
CA TYR A 300 10.76 2.27 -16.28
C TYR A 300 10.50 0.84 -16.76
N PHE A 301 10.42 0.66 -18.08
CA PHE A 301 10.24 -0.64 -18.71
C PHE A 301 11.44 -1.55 -18.45
N LYS A 302 12.67 -1.03 -18.61
CA LYS A 302 13.91 -1.74 -18.27
C LYS A 302 14.00 -2.05 -16.78
N ALA A 303 13.70 -1.10 -15.90
CA ALA A 303 13.72 -1.30 -14.45
C ALA A 303 12.74 -2.41 -14.01
N SER A 304 11.63 -2.59 -14.73
CA SER A 304 10.71 -3.70 -14.52
C SER A 304 11.36 -5.05 -14.86
N ALA A 305 12.06 -5.16 -15.99
CA ALA A 305 12.82 -6.36 -16.33
C ALA A 305 13.91 -6.68 -15.29
N LEU A 306 14.63 -5.66 -14.82
CA LEU A 306 15.67 -5.79 -13.80
C LEU A 306 15.11 -6.23 -12.44
N TRP A 307 13.94 -5.71 -12.05
CA TRP A 307 13.24 -6.16 -10.84
C TRP A 307 12.93 -7.66 -10.94
N LEU A 308 12.41 -8.11 -12.08
CA LEU A 308 12.06 -9.52 -12.29
C LEU A 308 13.29 -10.43 -12.30
N ALA A 309 14.36 -10.00 -12.98
CA ALA A 309 15.65 -10.70 -12.98
C ALA A 309 16.19 -10.88 -11.56
N ARG A 310 16.05 -9.86 -10.70
CA ARG A 310 16.44 -9.94 -9.30
C ARG A 310 15.60 -10.95 -8.52
N LEU A 311 14.29 -11.04 -8.77
CA LEU A 311 13.44 -12.04 -8.13
C LEU A 311 13.91 -13.46 -8.50
N HIS A 312 14.12 -13.70 -9.80
CA HIS A 312 14.52 -15.00 -10.34
C HIS A 312 15.93 -15.43 -9.91
N THR A 313 16.79 -14.49 -9.53
CA THR A 313 18.15 -14.74 -9.02
C THR A 313 18.29 -14.58 -7.51
N SER A 314 17.20 -14.27 -6.79
CA SER A 314 17.20 -13.98 -5.35
C SER A 314 17.66 -15.15 -4.46
N GLY A 315 17.63 -16.38 -4.98
CA GLY A 315 17.94 -17.58 -4.21
C GLY A 315 16.84 -18.01 -3.23
N VAL A 316 15.69 -17.32 -3.20
CA VAL A 316 14.54 -17.70 -2.37
C VAL A 316 14.05 -19.07 -2.82
N ARG A 317 14.15 -20.06 -1.93
CA ARG A 317 13.64 -21.42 -2.14
C ARG A 317 12.43 -21.66 -1.27
N LEU A 318 11.32 -21.99 -1.91
CA LEU A 318 10.09 -22.37 -1.24
C LEU A 318 9.71 -23.77 -1.72
N ASP A 319 9.21 -24.59 -0.79
CA ASP A 319 8.65 -25.91 -1.12
C ASP A 319 7.25 -25.74 -1.75
N LEU A 320 7.25 -25.20 -2.97
CA LEU A 320 6.05 -24.90 -3.74
C LEU A 320 5.88 -25.81 -4.94
N VAL A 321 6.89 -26.58 -5.35
CA VAL A 321 6.86 -27.26 -6.66
C VAL A 321 5.70 -28.25 -6.77
N GLU A 322 5.46 -29.08 -5.76
CA GLU A 322 4.32 -30.02 -5.78
C GLU A 322 2.96 -29.29 -5.76
N LYS A 323 2.87 -28.16 -5.07
CA LYS A 323 1.68 -27.28 -5.11
C LYS A 323 1.52 -26.62 -6.48
N THR A 324 2.61 -26.23 -7.14
CA THR A 324 2.62 -25.70 -8.50
C THR A 324 2.01 -26.73 -9.46
N ILE A 325 2.52 -27.96 -9.43
CA ILE A 325 2.07 -29.05 -10.30
C ILE A 325 0.56 -29.25 -10.14
N ALA A 326 0.10 -29.49 -8.90
CA ALA A 326 -1.32 -29.74 -8.64
C ALA A 326 -2.23 -28.57 -9.07
N ARG A 327 -1.79 -27.32 -8.85
CA ARG A 327 -2.58 -26.13 -9.19
C ARG A 327 -2.64 -25.86 -10.70
N GLU A 328 -1.52 -26.03 -11.41
CA GLU A 328 -1.43 -25.65 -12.81
C GLU A 328 -2.06 -26.70 -13.75
N HIS A 329 -2.05 -27.99 -13.41
CA HIS A 329 -2.75 -29.01 -14.21
C HIS A 329 -4.26 -28.74 -14.35
N HIS A 330 -4.91 -28.28 -13.27
CA HIS A 330 -6.35 -27.94 -13.30
C HIS A 330 -6.67 -26.71 -14.16
N ARG A 331 -5.70 -25.83 -14.45
CA ARG A 331 -5.96 -24.64 -15.26
C ARG A 331 -6.24 -24.97 -16.72
N PHE A 332 -5.56 -25.97 -17.28
CA PHE A 332 -5.78 -26.37 -18.67
C PHE A 332 -7.20 -26.89 -18.89
N GLU A 333 -7.72 -27.68 -17.96
CA GLU A 333 -9.12 -28.11 -17.99
C GLU A 333 -10.08 -26.93 -17.91
N THR A 334 -9.78 -25.94 -17.06
CA THR A 334 -10.59 -24.73 -16.90
C THR A 334 -10.63 -23.92 -18.20
N TYR A 335 -9.48 -23.75 -18.86
CA TYR A 335 -9.42 -23.07 -20.15
C TYR A 335 -10.23 -23.82 -21.20
N GLN A 336 -10.00 -25.13 -21.35
CA GLN A 336 -10.70 -25.94 -22.34
C GLN A 336 -12.22 -25.89 -22.12
N ARG A 337 -12.69 -26.06 -20.88
CA ARG A 337 -14.12 -25.96 -20.54
C ARG A 337 -14.70 -24.61 -20.93
N ALA A 338 -13.98 -23.50 -20.70
CA ALA A 338 -14.47 -22.18 -21.11
C ALA A 338 -14.75 -22.10 -22.62
N PHE A 339 -13.86 -22.64 -23.47
CA PHE A 339 -14.09 -22.68 -24.92
C PHE A 339 -15.23 -23.64 -25.32
N GLU A 340 -15.35 -24.78 -24.64
CA GLU A 340 -16.39 -25.78 -24.92
C GLU A 340 -17.78 -25.27 -24.53
N GLU A 341 -17.94 -24.78 -23.31
CA GLU A 341 -19.21 -24.29 -22.76
C GLU A 341 -19.72 -23.03 -23.47
N SER A 342 -18.81 -22.20 -23.98
CA SER A 342 -19.18 -21.02 -24.78
C SER A 342 -19.49 -21.34 -26.23
N GLY A 343 -19.26 -22.57 -26.71
CA GLY A 343 -19.40 -22.92 -28.12
C GLY A 343 -18.43 -22.14 -29.03
N SER A 344 -17.25 -21.78 -28.50
CA SER A 344 -16.34 -20.86 -29.18
C SER A 344 -15.86 -21.40 -30.54
N PRO A 345 -15.84 -20.58 -31.61
CA PRO A 345 -15.30 -20.97 -32.92
C PRO A 345 -13.80 -21.30 -32.88
N TRP A 346 -13.11 -20.86 -31.83
CA TRP A 346 -11.69 -21.07 -31.61
C TRP A 346 -11.34 -22.38 -30.89
N LEU A 347 -12.34 -23.21 -30.55
CA LEU A 347 -12.13 -24.42 -29.75
C LEU A 347 -11.09 -25.37 -30.34
N GLY A 348 -11.06 -25.53 -31.67
CA GLY A 348 -10.07 -26.38 -32.35
C GLY A 348 -8.63 -25.91 -32.13
N GLN A 349 -8.37 -24.63 -32.37
CA GLN A 349 -7.09 -23.97 -32.16
C GLN A 349 -6.71 -23.97 -30.67
N ALA A 350 -7.69 -23.68 -29.78
CA ALA A 350 -7.47 -23.69 -28.34
C ALA A 350 -7.01 -25.07 -27.86
N ARG A 351 -7.62 -26.17 -28.32
CA ARG A 351 -7.19 -27.54 -27.98
C ARG A 351 -5.76 -27.82 -28.44
N MET A 352 -5.38 -27.39 -29.65
CA MET A 352 -4.01 -27.54 -30.15
C MET A 352 -3.01 -26.79 -29.28
N LEU A 353 -3.28 -25.52 -28.98
CA LEU A 353 -2.43 -24.66 -28.15
C LEU A 353 -2.31 -25.19 -26.71
N ILE A 354 -3.43 -25.63 -26.11
CA ILE A 354 -3.46 -26.24 -24.77
C ILE A 354 -2.61 -27.51 -24.75
N GLY A 355 -2.74 -28.38 -25.76
CA GLY A 355 -1.93 -29.60 -25.88
C GLY A 355 -0.44 -29.29 -25.93
N ALA A 356 -0.02 -28.42 -26.84
CA ALA A 356 1.40 -28.06 -26.99
C ALA A 356 2.02 -27.46 -25.71
N VAL A 357 1.29 -26.58 -25.03
CA VAL A 357 1.75 -26.00 -23.76
C VAL A 357 1.81 -27.06 -22.66
N ARG A 358 0.78 -27.91 -22.53
CA ARG A 358 0.74 -28.96 -21.51
C ARG A 358 1.89 -29.94 -21.67
N ASP A 359 2.10 -30.45 -22.88
CA ASP A 359 3.15 -31.43 -23.17
C ASP A 359 4.55 -30.86 -22.88
N PHE A 360 4.76 -29.57 -23.17
CA PHE A 360 5.98 -28.86 -22.82
C PHE A 360 6.17 -28.69 -21.30
N GLU A 361 5.11 -28.35 -20.56
CA GLU A 361 5.21 -28.20 -19.11
C GLU A 361 5.47 -29.54 -18.40
N GLU A 362 4.87 -30.63 -18.90
CA GLU A 362 5.18 -31.99 -18.44
C GLU A 362 6.66 -32.34 -18.68
N GLU A 363 7.19 -32.03 -19.88
CA GLU A 363 8.62 -32.21 -20.17
C GLU A 363 9.52 -31.40 -19.23
N LEU A 364 9.17 -30.13 -18.94
CA LEU A 364 9.94 -29.29 -18.02
C LEU A 364 9.97 -29.87 -16.60
N LEU A 365 8.84 -30.41 -16.13
CA LEU A 365 8.73 -31.02 -14.81
C LEU A 365 9.59 -32.27 -14.69
N GLU A 366 9.66 -33.08 -15.74
CA GLU A 366 10.46 -34.30 -15.77
C GLU A 366 11.96 -34.03 -15.91
N LYS A 367 12.35 -33.12 -16.82
CA LYS A 367 13.75 -32.99 -17.26
C LYS A 367 14.45 -31.74 -16.76
N ASN A 368 13.72 -30.64 -16.53
CA ASN A 368 14.28 -29.30 -16.31
C ASN A 368 13.87 -28.68 -14.97
N ARG A 369 13.38 -29.48 -14.01
CA ARG A 369 12.98 -29.01 -12.66
C ARG A 369 14.10 -28.25 -11.92
N HIS A 370 15.36 -28.57 -12.22
CA HIS A 370 16.54 -27.90 -11.66
C HIS A 370 16.68 -26.43 -12.11
N GLU A 371 16.00 -26.02 -13.19
CA GLU A 371 15.98 -24.64 -13.67
C GLU A 371 14.94 -23.76 -12.99
N PHE A 372 14.05 -24.36 -12.18
CA PHE A 372 12.93 -23.66 -11.58
C PHE A 372 13.42 -22.65 -10.54
N VAL A 373 12.82 -21.47 -10.61
CA VAL A 373 13.06 -20.37 -9.69
C VAL A 373 11.74 -19.92 -9.07
N LEU A 374 11.82 -19.07 -8.07
CA LEU A 374 10.65 -18.35 -7.60
C LEU A 374 10.13 -17.44 -8.71
N VAL A 375 8.89 -17.63 -9.13
CA VAL A 375 8.22 -16.77 -10.11
C VAL A 375 7.03 -16.07 -9.45
N HIS A 376 6.75 -14.84 -9.87
CA HIS A 376 5.66 -14.02 -9.34
C HIS A 376 4.30 -14.66 -9.64
N GLY A 377 4.13 -15.25 -10.83
CA GLY A 377 2.92 -15.97 -11.20
C GLY A 377 1.82 -15.11 -11.83
N ASP A 378 1.89 -13.79 -11.64
CA ASP A 378 0.97 -12.78 -12.22
C ASP A 378 1.70 -11.46 -12.52
N TYR A 379 2.85 -11.55 -13.20
CA TYR A 379 3.72 -10.39 -13.45
C TYR A 379 3.27 -9.59 -14.67
N HIS A 380 2.65 -8.42 -14.46
CA HIS A 380 2.14 -7.57 -15.54
C HIS A 380 2.17 -6.07 -15.19
N PRO A 381 2.06 -5.14 -16.16
CA PRO A 381 2.23 -3.69 -15.94
C PRO A 381 1.39 -3.06 -14.82
N LYS A 382 0.16 -3.54 -14.58
CA LYS A 382 -0.69 -3.04 -13.49
C LYS A 382 -0.21 -3.41 -12.07
N ASN A 383 0.61 -4.46 -11.93
CA ASN A 383 1.16 -4.94 -10.65
C ASN A 383 2.55 -4.35 -10.34
N ILE A 384 3.07 -3.51 -11.24
CA ILE A 384 4.39 -2.91 -11.12
C ILE A 384 4.19 -1.42 -10.81
N ILE A 385 4.55 -0.99 -9.62
CA ILE A 385 4.44 0.39 -9.16
C ILE A 385 5.78 1.08 -9.31
N ILE A 386 5.81 2.19 -10.05
CA ILE A 386 6.97 3.07 -10.14
C ILE A 386 6.73 4.25 -9.20
N GLY A 387 7.64 4.42 -8.24
CA GLY A 387 7.57 5.46 -7.22
C GLY A 387 8.91 6.18 -7.04
N GLN A 388 8.89 7.21 -6.19
CA GLN A 388 10.07 7.96 -5.75
C GLN A 388 9.93 8.16 -4.24
N GLU A 389 11.02 8.02 -3.48
CA GLU A 389 10.98 8.29 -2.04
C GLU A 389 10.80 9.78 -1.76
N LEU A 390 11.52 10.60 -2.53
CA LEU A 390 11.45 12.05 -2.49
C LEU A 390 10.84 12.54 -3.81
N MET A 391 9.71 13.23 -3.73
CA MET A 391 8.88 13.60 -4.88
C MET A 391 9.59 14.42 -5.97
N HIS A 392 10.68 15.10 -5.60
CA HIS A 392 11.45 15.97 -6.50
C HIS A 392 12.86 15.47 -6.78
N ASP A 393 13.22 14.27 -6.29
CA ASP A 393 14.53 13.66 -6.54
C ASP A 393 14.37 12.36 -7.31
N VAL A 394 14.65 12.44 -8.61
CA VAL A 394 14.63 11.31 -9.55
C VAL A 394 15.63 10.22 -9.15
N GLY A 395 16.70 10.58 -8.41
CA GLY A 395 17.66 9.63 -7.87
C GLY A 395 17.07 8.66 -6.84
N THR A 396 15.87 8.96 -6.31
CA THR A 396 15.15 8.11 -5.35
C THR A 396 14.10 7.21 -5.98
N LEU A 397 14.15 7.02 -7.30
CA LEU A 397 13.26 6.12 -8.02
C LEU A 397 13.34 4.69 -7.47
N TYR A 398 12.18 4.06 -7.32
CA TYR A 398 12.09 2.63 -7.05
C TYR A 398 10.96 1.96 -7.86
N VAL A 399 11.11 0.67 -8.08
CA VAL A 399 10.10 -0.24 -8.60
C VAL A 399 9.64 -1.14 -7.46
N SER A 400 8.35 -1.11 -7.16
CA SER A 400 7.73 -2.00 -6.18
C SER A 400 6.67 -2.86 -6.85
N VAL A 401 6.72 -4.16 -6.63
CA VAL A 401 5.77 -5.10 -7.25
C VAL A 401 4.81 -5.61 -6.19
N ILE A 402 3.55 -5.76 -6.57
CA ILE A 402 2.44 -6.14 -5.68
C ILE A 402 1.72 -7.39 -6.22
N ASP A 403 0.86 -7.96 -5.38
CA ASP A 403 -0.01 -9.10 -5.69
C ASP A 403 0.67 -10.47 -5.91
N PHE A 404 1.36 -10.93 -4.86
CA PHE A 404 2.03 -12.25 -4.83
C PHE A 404 1.08 -13.43 -4.58
N GLY A 405 -0.22 -13.28 -4.82
CA GLY A 405 -1.22 -14.35 -4.61
C GLY A 405 -1.01 -15.57 -5.52
N SER A 406 -0.30 -15.39 -6.64
CA SER A 406 -0.05 -16.41 -7.66
C SER A 406 1.34 -17.02 -7.58
N VAL A 407 2.15 -16.67 -6.58
CA VAL A 407 3.54 -17.11 -6.45
C VAL A 407 3.69 -18.64 -6.53
N LEU A 408 4.71 -19.09 -7.23
CA LEU A 408 4.97 -20.50 -7.50
C LEU A 408 6.45 -20.72 -7.83
N ALA A 409 6.92 -21.98 -7.78
CA ALA A 409 8.27 -22.34 -8.23
C ALA A 409 8.20 -22.99 -9.61
N PHE A 410 8.80 -22.36 -10.63
CA PHE A 410 8.67 -22.77 -12.03
C PHE A 410 9.73 -22.17 -12.96
N HIS A 411 9.68 -22.52 -14.25
CA HIS A 411 10.64 -22.04 -15.24
C HIS A 411 10.56 -20.49 -15.38
N PRO A 412 11.69 -19.76 -15.36
CA PRO A 412 11.69 -18.28 -15.31
C PRO A 412 11.04 -17.61 -16.52
N ALA A 413 11.11 -18.25 -17.70
CA ALA A 413 10.45 -17.74 -18.90
C ALA A 413 8.92 -17.60 -18.74
N PHE A 414 8.33 -18.21 -17.70
CA PHE A 414 6.92 -18.05 -17.36
C PHE A 414 6.55 -16.59 -17.13
N ASP A 415 7.18 -15.92 -16.16
CA ASP A 415 6.87 -14.50 -15.86
C ASP A 415 7.24 -13.59 -17.03
N VAL A 416 8.34 -13.88 -17.74
CA VAL A 416 8.78 -13.09 -18.90
C VAL A 416 7.74 -13.16 -20.03
N GLY A 417 7.27 -14.37 -20.35
CA GLY A 417 6.24 -14.59 -21.36
C GLY A 417 4.88 -14.02 -20.96
N TYR A 418 4.50 -14.15 -19.68
CA TYR A 418 3.30 -13.53 -19.13
C TYR A 418 3.33 -12.02 -19.24
N PHE A 419 4.45 -11.39 -18.84
CA PHE A 419 4.63 -9.96 -18.92
C PHE A 419 4.44 -9.44 -20.35
N ILE A 420 5.11 -10.05 -21.33
CA ILE A 420 5.04 -9.60 -22.73
C ILE A 420 3.60 -9.66 -23.25
N SER A 421 2.91 -10.77 -22.99
CA SER A 421 1.56 -11.01 -23.49
C SER A 421 0.54 -10.09 -22.80
N GLN A 422 0.64 -9.94 -21.49
CA GLN A 422 -0.19 -9.02 -20.71
C GLN A 422 0.10 -7.56 -21.05
N PHE A 423 1.36 -7.19 -21.29
CA PHE A 423 1.75 -5.85 -21.71
C PHE A 423 1.07 -5.48 -23.03
N GLN A 424 1.14 -6.36 -24.02
CA GLN A 424 0.53 -6.16 -25.34
C GLN A 424 -0.99 -6.10 -25.24
N TYR A 425 -1.61 -7.00 -24.48
CA TYR A 425 -3.06 -7.01 -24.29
C TYR A 425 -3.58 -5.78 -23.54
N GLN A 426 -2.95 -5.44 -22.40
CA GLN A 426 -3.41 -4.34 -21.55
C GLN A 426 -3.24 -2.99 -22.23
N LEU A 427 -2.18 -2.80 -23.03
CA LEU A 427 -1.87 -1.54 -23.72
C LEU A 427 -2.29 -1.52 -25.19
N ARG A 428 -3.16 -2.45 -25.63
CA ARG A 428 -3.63 -2.51 -27.03
C ARG A 428 -4.25 -1.20 -27.54
N ASP A 429 -4.91 -0.47 -26.65
CA ASP A 429 -5.55 0.81 -26.96
C ASP A 429 -4.51 1.97 -27.06
N TYR A 430 -3.22 1.65 -26.86
CA TYR A 430 -2.07 2.54 -26.97
C TYR A 430 -0.98 1.94 -27.88
N PRO A 431 -1.22 1.75 -29.18
CA PRO A 431 -0.29 1.07 -30.08
C PRO A 431 1.11 1.70 -30.12
N ALA A 432 1.19 3.04 -30.05
CA ALA A 432 2.47 3.75 -29.97
C ALA A 432 3.29 3.38 -28.72
N VAL A 433 2.65 3.01 -27.61
CA VAL A 433 3.35 2.52 -26.41
C VAL A 433 3.97 1.16 -26.70
N ILE A 434 3.23 0.25 -27.34
CA ILE A 434 3.75 -1.08 -27.71
C ILE A 434 4.94 -0.98 -28.66
N GLU A 435 4.88 -0.06 -29.63
CA GLU A 435 5.98 0.20 -30.56
C GLU A 435 7.20 0.83 -29.85
N ASN A 436 6.96 1.74 -28.91
CA ASN A 436 8.02 2.43 -28.18
C ASN A 436 8.79 1.53 -27.20
N TYR A 437 8.17 0.45 -26.73
CA TYR A 437 8.74 -0.49 -25.77
C TYR A 437 8.67 -1.94 -26.30
N PRO A 438 9.52 -2.29 -27.28
CA PRO A 438 9.56 -3.63 -27.85
C PRO A 438 9.78 -4.71 -26.80
N ALA A 439 9.14 -5.86 -26.98
CA ALA A 439 9.29 -7.01 -26.08
C ALA A 439 10.76 -7.47 -25.96
N GLU A 440 11.54 -7.34 -27.03
CA GLU A 440 12.94 -7.73 -27.06
C GLU A 440 13.80 -6.89 -26.09
N ASP A 441 13.49 -5.61 -25.91
CA ASP A 441 14.21 -4.74 -24.96
C ASP A 441 14.03 -5.27 -23.52
N PHE A 442 12.85 -5.80 -23.19
CA PHE A 442 12.58 -6.42 -21.88
C PHE A 442 13.35 -7.74 -21.73
N VAL A 443 13.29 -8.60 -22.75
CA VAL A 443 13.96 -9.91 -22.75
C VAL A 443 15.47 -9.75 -22.62
N GLN A 444 16.07 -8.85 -23.40
CA GLN A 444 17.51 -8.60 -23.35
C GLN A 444 17.96 -8.04 -22.01
N ALA A 445 17.23 -7.05 -21.47
CA ALA A 445 17.53 -6.51 -20.14
C ALA A 445 17.47 -7.58 -19.04
N TRP A 446 16.51 -8.51 -19.14
CA TRP A 446 16.40 -9.63 -18.22
C TRP A 446 17.51 -10.66 -18.41
N LEU A 447 17.86 -11.02 -19.64
CA LEU A 447 18.95 -11.96 -19.95
C LEU A 447 20.29 -11.43 -19.43
N ASP A 448 20.60 -10.16 -19.71
CA ASP A 448 21.82 -9.49 -19.26
C ASP A 448 21.93 -9.49 -17.74
N ALA A 449 20.83 -9.16 -17.05
CA ALA A 449 20.79 -9.09 -15.60
C ALA A 449 20.85 -10.46 -14.90
N THR A 450 20.31 -11.51 -15.54
CA THR A 450 20.36 -12.87 -14.99
C THR A 450 21.62 -13.65 -15.39
N GLY A 451 22.37 -13.17 -16.39
CA GLY A 451 23.49 -13.88 -16.99
C GLY A 451 23.08 -15.14 -17.76
N ARG A 452 21.77 -15.33 -18.03
CA ARG A 452 21.26 -16.47 -18.80
C ARG A 452 21.58 -16.29 -20.27
N ARG A 453 21.93 -17.41 -20.93
CA ARG A 453 22.20 -17.41 -22.37
C ARG A 453 20.90 -17.34 -23.14
N ASP A 454 20.89 -16.51 -24.18
CA ASP A 454 19.87 -16.57 -25.21
C ASP A 454 20.05 -17.86 -26.02
N SER A 455 19.24 -18.86 -25.71
CA SER A 455 19.33 -20.19 -26.31
C SER A 455 18.03 -20.55 -27.03
N PRO A 456 18.08 -21.43 -28.04
CA PRO A 456 16.88 -21.93 -28.71
C PRO A 456 15.86 -22.54 -27.73
N GLY A 457 16.33 -23.25 -26.70
CA GLY A 457 15.48 -23.82 -25.65
C GLY A 457 14.76 -22.75 -24.84
N PHE A 458 15.46 -21.68 -24.44
CA PHE A 458 14.84 -20.54 -23.75
C PHE A 458 13.82 -19.81 -24.64
N ARG A 459 14.15 -19.57 -25.92
CA ARG A 459 13.24 -18.92 -26.87
C ARG A 459 11.97 -19.76 -27.12
N ARG A 460 12.11 -21.09 -27.20
CA ARG A 460 10.96 -22.02 -27.25
C ARG A 460 10.11 -21.91 -25.99
N ALA A 461 10.73 -21.97 -24.81
CA ALA A 461 10.02 -21.81 -23.53
C ALA A 461 9.26 -20.48 -23.45
N LEU A 462 9.89 -19.40 -23.88
CA LEU A 462 9.30 -18.07 -23.91
C LEU A 462 8.07 -18.02 -24.84
N ALA A 463 8.15 -18.58 -26.04
CA ALA A 463 7.02 -18.64 -26.97
C ALA A 463 5.83 -19.41 -26.38
N LEU A 464 6.08 -20.58 -25.78
CA LEU A 464 5.03 -21.42 -25.18
C LEU A 464 4.39 -20.77 -23.95
N PHE A 465 5.17 -20.08 -23.11
CA PHE A 465 4.58 -19.34 -21.98
C PHE A 465 3.81 -18.08 -22.40
N ARG A 466 4.16 -17.46 -23.53
CA ARG A 466 3.32 -16.42 -24.14
C ARG A 466 1.98 -17.00 -24.61
N ILE A 467 1.99 -18.17 -25.23
CA ILE A 467 0.75 -18.89 -25.59
C ILE A 467 -0.08 -19.19 -24.34
N ARG A 468 0.55 -19.66 -23.25
CA ARG A 468 -0.15 -19.92 -21.98
C ARG A 468 -0.81 -18.65 -21.41
N ALA A 469 -0.11 -17.51 -21.46
CA ALA A 469 -0.67 -16.24 -21.03
C ALA A 469 -1.86 -15.81 -21.90
N ASN A 470 -1.74 -16.00 -23.22
CA ASN A 470 -2.81 -15.73 -24.18
C ASN A 470 -4.06 -16.60 -23.94
N LEU A 471 -3.88 -17.89 -23.64
CA LEU A 471 -5.00 -18.79 -23.28
C LEU A 471 -5.72 -18.31 -22.00
N SER A 472 -4.96 -17.81 -21.02
CA SER A 472 -5.54 -17.20 -19.81
C SER A 472 -6.37 -15.96 -20.13
N ILE A 473 -5.85 -15.06 -20.98
CA ILE A 473 -6.58 -13.87 -21.43
C ILE A 473 -7.82 -14.25 -22.25
N ALA A 474 -7.70 -15.24 -23.14
CA ALA A 474 -8.82 -15.73 -23.94
C ALA A 474 -9.93 -16.32 -23.06
N SER A 475 -9.57 -17.14 -22.07
CA SER A 475 -10.52 -17.64 -21.07
C SER A 475 -11.22 -16.48 -20.35
N TYR A 476 -10.47 -15.45 -19.92
CA TYR A 476 -11.05 -14.26 -19.31
C TYR A 476 -12.04 -13.52 -20.24
N LEU A 477 -11.68 -13.35 -21.53
CA LEU A 477 -12.57 -12.74 -22.53
C LEU A 477 -13.87 -13.53 -22.70
N ILE A 478 -13.81 -14.86 -22.70
CA ILE A 478 -15.01 -15.71 -22.76
C ILE A 478 -15.92 -15.45 -21.57
N HIS A 479 -15.36 -15.39 -20.35
CA HIS A 479 -16.14 -15.12 -19.14
C HIS A 479 -16.81 -13.74 -19.15
N LEU A 480 -16.22 -12.77 -19.87
CA LEU A 480 -16.82 -11.45 -20.09
C LEU A 480 -17.85 -11.41 -21.23
N GLY A 481 -18.13 -12.53 -21.90
CA GLY A 481 -18.97 -12.58 -23.09
C GLY A 481 -18.30 -12.01 -24.35
N MET A 482 -16.98 -11.84 -24.34
CA MET A 482 -16.17 -11.30 -25.43
C MET A 482 -15.41 -12.38 -26.21
N GLY A 483 -15.88 -13.63 -26.14
CA GLY A 483 -15.24 -14.82 -26.72
C GLY A 483 -15.16 -14.84 -28.27
N GLU A 484 -15.86 -13.92 -28.94
CA GLU A 484 -15.85 -13.75 -30.40
C GLU A 484 -15.42 -12.33 -30.82
N SER A 485 -14.87 -11.54 -29.88
CA SER A 485 -14.40 -10.20 -30.17
C SER A 485 -13.15 -10.20 -31.06
N GLY A 486 -12.86 -9.10 -31.74
CA GLY A 486 -11.59 -8.92 -32.46
C GLY A 486 -10.35 -9.11 -31.57
N ASN A 487 -10.48 -8.88 -30.26
CA ASN A 487 -9.42 -9.17 -29.29
C ASN A 487 -9.15 -10.67 -29.16
N MET A 488 -10.20 -11.49 -29.19
CA MET A 488 -10.04 -12.94 -29.20
C MET A 488 -9.33 -13.38 -30.46
N GLU A 489 -9.77 -12.88 -31.62
CA GLU A 489 -9.16 -13.21 -32.92
C GLU A 489 -7.67 -12.87 -32.96
N GLU A 490 -7.28 -11.67 -32.51
CA GLU A 490 -5.89 -11.25 -32.45
C GLU A 490 -5.05 -12.19 -31.56
N ILE A 491 -5.53 -12.49 -30.35
CA ILE A 491 -4.83 -13.33 -29.38
C ILE A 491 -4.68 -14.76 -29.91
N MET A 492 -5.73 -15.34 -30.47
CA MET A 492 -5.69 -16.72 -31.00
C MET A 492 -4.79 -16.81 -32.23
N THR A 493 -4.90 -15.87 -33.16
CA THR A 493 -4.06 -15.81 -34.37
C THR A 493 -2.58 -15.69 -34.00
N ARG A 494 -2.26 -14.78 -33.09
CA ARG A 494 -0.90 -14.60 -32.59
C ARG A 494 -0.36 -15.85 -31.89
N SER A 495 -1.19 -16.54 -31.12
CA SER A 495 -0.80 -17.76 -30.43
C SER A 495 -0.47 -18.89 -31.41
N MET A 496 -1.21 -19.00 -32.51
CA MET A 496 -0.92 -19.96 -33.59
C MET A 496 0.40 -19.62 -34.33
N ALA A 497 0.69 -18.34 -34.55
CA ALA A 497 1.97 -17.91 -35.11
C ALA A 497 3.14 -18.28 -34.19
N LEU A 498 3.02 -17.99 -32.89
CA LEU A 498 4.01 -18.37 -31.88
C LEU A 498 4.25 -19.88 -31.82
N LEU A 499 3.19 -20.68 -31.95
CA LEU A 499 3.30 -22.14 -31.95
C LEU A 499 4.15 -22.60 -33.14
N SER A 500 3.86 -22.07 -34.32
CA SER A 500 4.60 -22.39 -35.57
C SER A 500 6.08 -22.02 -35.47
N GLU A 501 6.40 -20.88 -34.86
CA GLU A 501 7.78 -20.42 -34.64
C GLU A 501 8.53 -21.22 -33.57
N SER A 502 7.81 -21.80 -32.60
CA SER A 502 8.39 -22.54 -31.47
C SER A 502 8.90 -23.94 -31.84
N GLY A 503 8.59 -24.43 -33.04
CA GLY A 503 8.95 -25.77 -33.51
C GLY A 503 8.29 -26.90 -32.72
N ALA A 504 7.14 -26.62 -32.10
CA ALA A 504 6.35 -27.56 -31.29
C ALA A 504 5.23 -28.23 -32.10
#